data_AF-A0A6J8DZ84-F1
#
_entry.id   AF-A0A6J8DZ84-F1
#
_cell.length_a   1.000
_cell.length_b   1.000
_cell.length_c   1.000
_cell.angle_alpha   90.00
_cell.angle_beta   90.00
_cell.angle_gamma   90.00
#
_symmetry.space_group_name_H-M   'P 1'
#
loop_
_entity.id
_entity.type
_entity.pdbx_description
1 polymer ?
#
loop_
_entity_poly.entity_id
_entity_poly.type
_entity_poly.pdbx_seq_one_letter_code
_entity_poly.pdbx_strand_id
1 'polypeptide(L)'
;MLLKKCKYDKEDWSDCDNTTNTVDRVMTLMDGEEECEPTINVTISCSKFARIQQRKARIMERKNEKKENKMFIREQTNIWKENKKIVKEQRRLRCSFDVTFSECDPTTNMVTNSYIPTTDDDESCENRSFEYSCGLHERLMEKKRKRQDKRANRKINMKEFKQQMLLI
;
A
#
# COMPACT_ATOMS: atom_id res chain seq x y z
N MET A 1 6.98 26.33 -37.63
CA MET A 1 5.87 25.34 -37.71
C MET A 1 6.40 24.02 -37.18
N LEU A 2 5.75 23.41 -36.20
CA LEU A 2 6.14 22.07 -35.72
C LEU A 2 5.50 21.06 -36.67
N LEU A 3 6.30 20.35 -37.47
CA LEU A 3 5.86 19.17 -38.23
C LEU A 3 5.14 18.23 -37.27
N LYS A 4 3.85 17.98 -37.50
CA LYS A 4 3.08 17.06 -36.66
C LYS A 4 3.48 15.64 -37.05
N LYS A 5 4.18 14.93 -36.16
CA LYS A 5 4.48 13.51 -36.37
C LYS A 5 3.18 12.71 -36.51
N CYS A 6 3.09 11.87 -37.54
CA CYS A 6 1.97 10.95 -37.75
C CYS A 6 1.71 10.09 -36.50
N LYS A 7 0.47 10.08 -36.02
CA LYS A 7 0.01 9.24 -34.90
C LYS A 7 -0.92 8.18 -35.43
N TYR A 8 -0.64 6.93 -35.07
CA TYR A 8 -1.44 5.78 -35.47
C TYR A 8 -2.01 5.07 -34.25
N ASP A 9 -3.25 4.60 -34.39
CA ASP A 9 -3.84 3.62 -33.48
C ASP A 9 -3.27 2.24 -33.78
N LYS A 10 -3.15 1.40 -32.76
CA LYS A 10 -2.46 0.12 -32.86
C LYS A 10 -3.44 -1.00 -32.62
N GLU A 11 -3.69 -1.78 -33.65
CA GLU A 11 -4.44 -3.02 -33.49
C GLU A 11 -3.63 -4.08 -32.73
N ASP A 12 -4.32 -5.16 -32.40
CA ASP A 12 -3.71 -6.34 -31.82
C ASP A 12 -2.76 -6.99 -32.83
N TRP A 13 -1.75 -7.68 -32.28
CA TRP A 13 -0.84 -8.47 -33.10
C TRP A 13 -1.53 -9.74 -33.56
N SER A 14 -1.26 -10.15 -34.79
CA SER A 14 -1.62 -11.45 -35.30
C SER A 14 -0.92 -12.57 -34.51
N ASP A 15 -1.41 -13.79 -34.70
CA ASP A 15 -0.73 -14.98 -34.22
C ASP A 15 0.59 -15.19 -34.98
N CYS A 16 1.55 -15.86 -34.32
CA CYS A 16 2.83 -16.18 -34.95
C CYS A 16 2.62 -17.08 -36.17
N ASP A 17 3.00 -16.57 -37.34
CA ASP A 17 3.06 -17.39 -38.55
C ASP A 17 4.33 -18.26 -38.50
N ASN A 18 4.13 -19.57 -38.43
CA ASN A 18 5.22 -20.54 -38.35
C ASN A 18 6.05 -20.64 -39.64
N THR A 19 5.52 -20.19 -40.78
CA THR A 19 6.25 -20.23 -42.06
C THR A 19 7.25 -19.10 -42.17
N THR A 20 6.85 -17.87 -41.81
CA THR A 20 7.71 -16.68 -41.86
C THR A 20 8.42 -16.39 -40.53
N ASN A 21 7.99 -17.01 -39.44
CA ASN A 21 8.42 -16.75 -38.06
C ASN A 21 8.23 -15.27 -37.66
N THR A 22 7.13 -14.68 -38.16
CA THR A 22 6.77 -13.29 -37.91
C THR A 22 5.34 -13.14 -37.42
N VAL A 23 5.09 -12.01 -36.77
CA VAL A 23 3.75 -11.48 -36.48
C VAL A 23 3.65 -10.09 -37.06
N ASP A 24 2.44 -9.74 -37.45
CA ASP A 24 2.10 -8.46 -38.04
C ASP A 24 0.99 -7.80 -37.24
N ARG A 25 0.84 -6.49 -37.44
CA ARG A 25 -0.35 -5.75 -37.03
C ARG A 25 -0.55 -4.57 -37.94
N VAL A 26 -1.81 -4.18 -38.04
CA VAL A 26 -2.23 -2.98 -38.72
C VAL A 26 -2.15 -1.79 -37.75
N MET A 27 -1.72 -0.64 -38.23
CA MET A 27 -1.88 0.63 -37.54
C MET A 27 -2.63 1.62 -38.43
N THR A 28 -3.68 2.22 -37.88
CA THR A 28 -4.58 3.12 -38.62
C THR A 28 -4.32 4.56 -38.20
N LEU A 29 -4.20 5.47 -39.17
CA LEU A 29 -3.86 6.87 -38.89
C LEU A 29 -4.95 7.55 -38.05
N MET A 30 -4.55 8.15 -36.93
CA MET A 30 -5.44 8.94 -36.06
C MET A 30 -5.32 10.44 -36.31
N ASP A 31 -4.10 10.93 -36.55
CA ASP A 31 -3.77 12.36 -36.67
C ASP A 31 -2.44 12.49 -37.41
N GLY A 32 -2.38 13.34 -38.43
CA GLY A 32 -1.22 13.48 -39.31
C GLY A 32 -1.44 14.49 -40.43
N GLU A 33 -0.38 14.72 -41.21
CA GLU A 33 -0.41 15.50 -42.45
C GLU A 33 -0.80 14.59 -43.63
N GLU A 34 -1.12 15.16 -44.80
CA GLU A 34 -1.52 14.39 -46.00
C GLU A 34 -0.45 13.39 -46.48
N GLU A 35 0.80 13.61 -46.09
CA GLU A 35 1.94 12.75 -46.38
C GLU A 35 1.96 11.45 -45.53
N CYS A 36 1.14 11.38 -44.47
CA CYS A 36 1.03 10.20 -43.63
C CYS A 36 0.17 9.12 -44.33
N GLU A 37 0.69 7.90 -44.40
CA GLU A 37 -0.09 6.77 -44.90
C GLU A 37 -1.35 6.53 -44.03
N PRO A 38 -2.52 6.24 -44.62
CA PRO A 38 -3.74 6.02 -43.85
C PRO A 38 -3.68 4.75 -43.00
N THR A 39 -2.95 3.74 -43.48
CA THR A 39 -2.81 2.44 -42.84
C THR A 39 -1.39 1.92 -43.07
N ILE A 40 -0.72 1.49 -42.01
CA ILE A 40 0.61 0.88 -42.09
C ILE A 40 0.61 -0.52 -41.47
N ASN A 41 1.32 -1.45 -42.09
CA ASN A 41 1.53 -2.80 -41.55
C ASN A 41 2.91 -2.89 -40.92
N VAL A 42 2.97 -3.33 -39.67
CA VAL A 42 4.23 -3.50 -38.93
C VAL A 42 4.45 -4.95 -38.62
N THR A 43 5.56 -5.50 -39.11
CA THR A 43 5.96 -6.89 -38.90
C THR A 43 7.13 -6.97 -37.93
N ILE A 44 7.10 -7.93 -37.00
CA ILE A 44 8.22 -8.26 -36.11
C ILE A 44 8.41 -9.78 -36.01
N SER A 45 9.56 -10.23 -35.54
CA SER A 45 9.78 -11.66 -35.29
C SER A 45 8.95 -12.18 -34.12
N CYS A 46 8.55 -13.44 -34.18
CA CYS A 46 7.78 -14.08 -33.10
C CYS A 46 8.53 -14.08 -31.76
N SER A 47 9.86 -14.21 -31.77
CA SER A 47 10.68 -14.11 -30.54
C SER A 47 10.55 -12.74 -29.88
N LYS A 48 10.55 -11.66 -30.67
CA LYS A 48 10.37 -10.30 -30.16
C LYS A 48 8.96 -10.11 -29.61
N PHE A 49 7.95 -10.64 -30.30
CA PHE A 49 6.57 -10.60 -29.86
C PHE A 49 6.36 -11.31 -28.51
N ALA A 50 6.90 -12.53 -28.37
CA ALA A 50 6.84 -13.29 -27.11
C ALA A 50 7.42 -12.49 -25.92
N ARG A 51 8.57 -11.81 -26.12
CA ARG A 51 9.16 -10.93 -25.09
C ARG A 51 8.26 -9.74 -24.74
N ILE A 52 7.60 -9.14 -25.73
CA ILE A 52 6.64 -8.04 -25.52
C ILE A 52 5.45 -8.54 -24.69
N GLN A 53 4.89 -9.70 -25.00
CA GLN A 53 3.75 -10.26 -24.28
C GLN A 53 4.10 -10.63 -22.84
N GLN A 54 5.24 -11.29 -22.62
CA GLN A 54 5.75 -11.57 -21.27
C GLN A 54 5.95 -10.27 -20.46
N ARG A 55 6.49 -9.22 -21.08
CA ARG A 55 6.65 -7.92 -20.42
C ARG A 55 5.30 -7.27 -20.09
N LYS A 56 4.31 -7.34 -21.00
CA LYS A 56 2.95 -6.84 -20.76
C LYS A 56 2.30 -7.58 -19.58
N ALA A 57 2.41 -8.90 -19.53
CA ALA A 57 1.90 -9.73 -18.44
C ALA A 57 2.50 -9.31 -17.08
N ARG A 58 3.84 -9.21 -16.98
CA ARG A 58 4.53 -8.76 -15.76
C ARG A 58 4.11 -7.36 -15.31
N ILE A 59 3.87 -6.45 -16.25
CA ILE A 59 3.39 -5.09 -15.93
C ILE A 59 1.96 -5.13 -15.40
N MET A 60 1.10 -5.97 -15.99
CA MET A 60 -0.29 -6.14 -15.55
C MET A 60 -0.36 -6.75 -14.15
N GLU A 61 0.42 -7.79 -13.89
CA GLU A 61 0.57 -8.42 -12.57
C GLU A 61 0.98 -7.40 -11.51
N ARG A 62 2.07 -6.66 -11.73
CA ARG A 62 2.51 -5.58 -10.81
C ARG A 62 1.46 -4.49 -10.61
N LYS A 63 0.62 -4.21 -11.60
CA LYS A 63 -0.49 -3.25 -11.44
C LYS A 63 -1.59 -3.83 -10.56
N ASN A 64 -1.90 -5.12 -10.68
CA ASN A 64 -2.87 -5.81 -9.83
C ASN A 64 -2.39 -5.90 -8.39
N GLU A 65 -1.15 -6.33 -8.16
CA GLU A 65 -0.51 -6.34 -6.82
C GLU A 65 -0.57 -4.96 -6.15
N LYS A 66 -0.28 -3.89 -6.91
CA LYS A 66 -0.39 -2.51 -6.39
C LYS A 66 -1.81 -2.13 -6.01
N LYS A 67 -2.82 -2.58 -6.78
CA LYS A 67 -4.23 -2.34 -6.47
C LYS A 67 -4.65 -3.11 -5.22
N GLU A 68 -4.29 -4.38 -5.13
CA GLU A 68 -4.58 -5.24 -3.97
C GLU A 68 -3.92 -4.70 -2.71
N ASN A 69 -2.62 -4.38 -2.75
CA ASN A 69 -1.92 -3.78 -1.62
C ASN A 69 -2.56 -2.43 -1.22
N LYS A 70 -3.00 -1.61 -2.18
CA LYS A 70 -3.71 -0.36 -1.88
C LYS A 70 -5.05 -0.63 -1.16
N MET A 71 -5.81 -1.65 -1.58
CA MET A 71 -7.06 -2.04 -0.92
C MET A 71 -6.79 -2.56 0.49
N PHE A 72 -5.81 -3.44 0.65
CA PHE A 72 -5.38 -3.96 1.94
C PHE A 72 -5.00 -2.85 2.93
N ILE A 73 -4.15 -1.91 2.52
CA ILE A 73 -3.75 -0.78 3.37
C ILE A 73 -4.96 0.08 3.77
N ARG A 74 -5.94 0.27 2.87
CA ARG A 74 -7.17 1.01 3.18
C ARG A 74 -8.00 0.30 4.24
N GLU A 75 -8.17 -1.01 4.11
CA GLU A 75 -8.88 -1.85 5.07
C GLU A 75 -8.21 -1.83 6.45
N GLN A 76 -6.91 -2.06 6.50
CA GLN A 76 -6.12 -1.99 7.73
C GLN A 76 -6.21 -0.60 8.39
N THR A 77 -6.28 0.47 7.60
CA THR A 77 -6.50 1.84 8.10
C THR A 77 -7.91 2.02 8.70
N ASN A 78 -8.92 1.38 8.12
CA ASN A 78 -10.29 1.42 8.63
C ASN A 78 -10.40 0.67 9.97
N ILE A 79 -9.84 -0.54 10.05
CA ILE A 79 -9.75 -1.32 11.30
C ILE A 79 -9.09 -0.47 12.39
N TRP A 80 -7.94 0.14 12.10
CA TRP A 80 -7.27 1.01 13.08
C TRP A 80 -8.14 2.20 13.55
N LYS A 81 -8.90 2.83 12.64
CA LYS A 81 -9.80 3.94 12.98
C LYS A 81 -10.95 3.48 13.87
N GLU A 82 -11.52 2.32 13.58
CA GLU A 82 -12.60 1.71 14.35
C GLU A 82 -12.11 1.35 15.75
N ASN A 83 -10.94 0.73 15.86
CA ASN A 83 -10.34 0.39 17.16
C ASN A 83 -10.08 1.63 18.00
N LYS A 84 -9.67 2.73 17.36
CA LYS A 84 -9.51 4.01 18.04
C LYS A 84 -10.84 4.57 18.56
N LYS A 85 -11.97 4.33 17.87
CA LYS A 85 -13.30 4.72 18.37
C LYS A 85 -13.71 3.87 19.56
N ILE A 86 -13.57 2.54 19.45
CA ILE A 86 -13.86 1.58 20.51
C ILE A 86 -13.08 1.92 21.78
N VAL A 87 -11.76 2.10 21.70
CA VAL A 87 -10.93 2.45 22.86
C VAL A 87 -11.34 3.79 23.48
N LYS A 88 -11.81 4.76 22.68
CA LYS A 88 -12.31 6.04 23.19
C LYS A 88 -13.63 5.87 23.94
N GLU A 89 -14.53 5.04 23.44
CA GLU A 89 -15.83 4.74 24.06
C GLU A 89 -15.64 3.99 25.37
N GLN A 90 -14.78 2.97 25.37
CA GLN A 90 -14.41 2.23 26.58
C GLN A 90 -13.83 3.15 27.67
N ARG A 91 -12.99 4.11 27.30
CA ARG A 91 -12.51 5.14 28.24
C ARG A 91 -13.62 6.05 28.79
N ARG A 92 -14.69 6.31 28.02
CA ARG A 92 -15.84 7.09 28.50
C ARG A 92 -16.65 6.31 29.54
N LEU A 93 -16.71 4.99 29.38
CA LEU A 93 -17.33 4.06 30.34
C LEU A 93 -16.46 3.83 31.59
N ARG A 94 -15.32 4.52 31.74
CA ARG A 94 -14.34 4.34 32.84
C ARG A 94 -13.76 2.91 32.97
N CYS A 95 -13.99 2.06 31.98
CA CYS A 95 -13.38 0.75 31.92
C CYS A 95 -11.84 0.86 31.89
N SER A 96 -11.18 0.09 32.74
CA SER A 96 -9.72 -0.07 32.77
C SER A 96 -9.33 -1.33 32.00
N PHE A 97 -8.25 -1.28 31.21
CA PHE A 97 -7.83 -2.40 30.37
C PHE A 97 -6.32 -2.58 30.38
N ASP A 98 -5.93 -3.85 30.37
CA ASP A 98 -4.62 -4.27 29.94
C ASP A 98 -4.61 -4.47 28.42
N VAL A 99 -3.53 -3.98 27.80
CA VAL A 99 -3.34 -4.08 26.36
C VAL A 99 -2.23 -5.08 26.09
N THR A 100 -2.57 -6.20 25.46
CA THR A 100 -1.62 -7.25 25.10
C THR A 100 -1.51 -7.38 23.59
N PHE A 101 -0.32 -7.74 23.11
CA PHE A 101 -0.05 -8.00 21.71
C PHE A 101 0.48 -9.43 21.58
N SER A 102 -0.06 -10.19 20.64
CA SER A 102 0.51 -11.47 20.26
C SER A 102 1.82 -11.27 19.51
N GLU A 103 2.57 -12.35 19.36
CA GLU A 103 3.64 -12.41 18.37
C GLU A 103 3.05 -12.40 16.95
N CYS A 104 3.91 -12.10 15.97
CA CYS A 104 3.55 -12.19 14.56
C CYS A 104 3.37 -13.65 14.17
N ASP A 105 2.18 -14.01 13.70
CA ASP A 105 1.93 -15.34 13.15
C ASP A 105 2.64 -15.48 11.79
N PRO A 106 3.57 -16.44 11.63
CA PRO A 106 4.33 -16.61 10.39
C PRO A 106 3.48 -17.10 9.21
N THR A 107 2.32 -17.68 9.47
CA THR A 107 1.42 -18.24 8.45
C THR A 107 0.51 -17.15 7.89
N THR A 108 -0.10 -16.36 8.77
CA THR A 108 -1.06 -15.32 8.39
C THR A 108 -0.42 -13.94 8.21
N ASN A 109 0.80 -13.73 8.74
CA ASN A 109 1.49 -12.44 8.81
C ASN A 109 0.66 -11.38 9.56
N MET A 110 -0.06 -11.81 10.59
CA MET A 110 -0.93 -11.00 11.44
C MET A 110 -0.45 -11.00 12.90
N VAL A 111 -0.78 -9.92 13.60
CA VAL A 111 -0.61 -9.73 15.05
C VAL A 111 -1.97 -9.39 15.64
N THR A 112 -2.33 -10.06 16.73
CA THR A 112 -3.53 -9.80 17.51
C THR A 112 -3.23 -8.85 18.65
N ASN A 113 -4.06 -7.83 18.82
CA ASN A 113 -3.98 -6.87 19.91
C ASN A 113 -5.28 -6.93 20.72
N SER A 114 -5.17 -7.31 21.97
CA SER A 114 -6.30 -7.53 22.87
C SER A 114 -6.37 -6.46 23.94
N TYR A 115 -7.58 -6.00 24.24
CA TYR A 115 -7.93 -5.12 25.34
C TYR A 115 -8.73 -5.94 26.34
N ILE A 116 -8.08 -6.29 27.45
CA ILE A 116 -8.65 -7.16 28.48
C ILE A 116 -9.06 -6.26 29.66
N PRO A 117 -10.34 -6.21 30.04
CA PRO A 117 -10.79 -5.44 31.21
C PRO A 117 -10.03 -5.86 32.48
N THR A 118 -9.67 -4.90 33.34
CA THR A 118 -8.97 -5.19 34.62
C THR A 118 -9.88 -5.18 35.83
N THR A 119 -11.18 -4.92 35.64
CA THR A 119 -12.19 -4.87 36.70
C THR A 119 -13.40 -5.68 36.26
N ASP A 120 -13.77 -6.69 37.06
CA ASP A 120 -14.87 -7.61 36.75
C ASP A 120 -16.26 -7.04 37.07
N ASP A 121 -16.33 -5.83 37.67
CA ASP A 121 -17.55 -5.33 38.31
C ASP A 121 -18.51 -4.54 37.39
N ASP A 122 -18.14 -4.25 36.15
CA ASP A 122 -19.00 -3.56 35.18
C ASP A 122 -19.28 -4.45 33.96
N GLU A 123 -20.49 -5.01 33.85
CA GLU A 123 -20.98 -5.81 32.72
C GLU A 123 -20.87 -5.10 31.35
N SER A 124 -20.57 -3.80 31.34
CA SER A 124 -20.38 -3.00 30.12
C SER A 124 -18.97 -3.09 29.50
N CYS A 125 -17.97 -3.62 30.21
CA CYS A 125 -16.58 -3.67 29.76
C CYS A 125 -16.26 -5.03 29.11
N GLU A 126 -16.35 -5.12 27.78
CA GLU A 126 -16.06 -6.36 27.04
C GLU A 126 -14.59 -6.48 26.62
N ASN A 127 -14.06 -7.71 26.62
CA ASN A 127 -12.79 -8.04 25.98
C ASN A 127 -12.91 -7.82 24.46
N ARG A 128 -11.92 -7.13 23.88
CA ARG A 128 -11.85 -6.92 22.42
C ARG A 128 -10.46 -7.19 21.88
N SER A 129 -10.39 -8.01 20.85
CA SER A 129 -9.18 -8.29 20.10
C SER A 129 -9.28 -7.78 18.67
N PHE A 130 -8.14 -7.41 18.11
CA PHE A 130 -8.05 -6.91 16.74
C PHE A 130 -6.80 -7.42 16.07
N GLU A 131 -6.93 -7.78 14.81
CA GLU A 131 -5.81 -8.25 14.02
C GLU A 131 -5.30 -7.14 13.11
N TYR A 132 -3.97 -7.03 13.04
CA TYR A 132 -3.28 -6.15 12.13
C TYR A 132 -2.17 -6.92 11.42
N SER A 133 -1.80 -6.50 10.22
CA SER A 133 -0.57 -7.04 9.61
C SER A 133 0.67 -6.75 10.46
N CYS A 134 1.61 -7.70 10.50
CA CYS A 134 2.85 -7.53 11.26
C CYS A 134 3.62 -6.28 10.83
N GLY A 135 3.69 -6.00 9.52
CA GLY A 135 4.33 -4.79 9.01
C GLY A 135 3.63 -3.48 9.38
N LEU A 136 2.32 -3.49 9.66
CA LEU A 136 1.63 -2.33 10.24
C LEU A 136 1.92 -2.21 11.74
N HIS A 137 1.88 -3.33 12.45
CA HIS A 137 2.19 -3.39 13.87
C HIS A 137 3.59 -2.83 14.17
N GLU A 138 4.62 -3.28 13.45
CA GLU A 138 6.00 -2.81 13.60
C GLU A 138 6.10 -1.29 13.40
N ARG A 139 5.48 -0.76 12.33
CA ARG A 139 5.44 0.69 12.06
C ARG A 139 4.73 1.47 13.15
N LEU A 140 3.67 0.92 13.76
CA LEU A 140 2.95 1.54 14.86
C LEU A 140 3.79 1.56 16.14
N MET A 141 4.46 0.44 16.45
CA MET A 141 5.34 0.32 17.61
C MET A 141 6.56 1.23 17.50
N GLU A 142 7.17 1.32 16.32
CA GLU A 142 8.28 2.25 16.09
C GLU A 142 7.84 3.71 16.26
N LYS A 143 6.65 4.08 15.77
CA LYS A 143 6.06 5.41 16.00
C LYS A 143 5.80 5.68 17.48
N LYS A 144 5.34 4.68 18.24
CA LYS A 144 5.15 4.80 19.70
C LYS A 144 6.49 5.03 20.41
N ARG A 145 7.52 4.24 20.09
CA ARG A 145 8.88 4.39 20.65
C ARG A 145 9.44 5.79 20.40
N LYS A 146 9.43 6.25 19.13
CA LYS A 146 9.87 7.61 18.76
C LYS A 146 9.12 8.72 19.51
N ARG A 147 7.84 8.54 19.84
CA ARG A 147 7.06 9.50 20.64
C ARG A 147 7.46 9.47 22.11
N GLN A 148 7.76 8.30 22.67
CA GLN A 148 8.26 8.16 24.04
C GLN A 148 9.64 8.82 24.18
N ASP A 149 10.56 8.56 23.25
CA ASP A 149 11.90 9.15 23.23
C ASP A 149 11.82 10.69 23.19
N LYS A 150 10.98 11.24 22.30
CA LYS A 150 10.75 12.69 22.24
C LYS A 150 10.19 13.27 23.54
N ARG A 151 9.31 12.55 24.24
CA ARG A 151 8.77 12.99 25.54
C ARG A 151 9.83 12.92 26.63
N ALA A 152 10.66 11.87 26.64
CA ALA A 152 11.77 11.72 27.57
C ALA A 152 12.79 12.86 27.38
N ASN A 153 13.19 13.14 26.14
CA ASN A 153 14.12 14.23 25.83
C ASN A 153 13.56 15.60 26.26
N ARG A 154 12.27 15.87 26.00
CA ARG A 154 11.64 17.11 26.50
C ARG A 154 11.68 17.23 28.03
N LYS A 155 11.49 16.12 28.75
CA LYS A 155 11.59 16.09 30.22
C LYS A 155 13.02 16.34 30.69
N ILE A 156 14.02 15.78 30.00
CA ILE A 156 15.44 16.01 30.29
C ILE A 156 15.77 17.50 30.07
N ASN A 157 15.49 18.04 28.89
CA ASN A 157 15.76 19.45 28.58
C ASN A 157 15.06 20.40 29.56
N MET A 158 13.82 20.09 29.98
CA MET A 158 13.09 20.88 30.97
C MET A 158 13.73 20.81 32.37
N LYS A 159 14.31 19.66 32.75
CA LYS A 159 15.06 19.53 34.01
C LYS A 159 16.37 20.32 33.95
N GLU A 160 17.12 20.22 32.85
CA GLU A 160 18.36 20.96 32.65
C GLU A 160 18.11 22.48 32.67
N PHE A 161 17.06 22.95 31.98
CA PHE A 161 16.66 24.35 32.01
C PHE A 161 16.33 24.83 33.43
N LYS A 162 15.56 24.04 34.20
CA LYS A 162 15.28 24.36 35.61
C LYS A 162 16.52 24.37 36.48
N GLN A 163 17.48 23.49 36.22
CA GLN A 163 18.73 23.42 36.97
C GLN A 163 19.64 24.62 36.68
N GLN A 164 19.69 25.08 35.41
CA GLN A 164 20.40 26.31 35.04
C GLN A 164 19.78 27.55 35.69
N MET A 165 18.46 27.62 35.80
CA MET A 165 17.75 28.73 36.45
C MET A 165 17.93 28.76 37.99
N LEU A 166 18.36 27.67 38.63
CA LEU A 166 18.64 27.61 40.06
C LEU A 166 20.10 28.00 40.41
N LEU A 167 20.95 28.20 39.40
CA LEU A 167 22.35 28.61 39.54
C LEU A 167 22.56 30.11 39.27
N ILE A 168 21.47 30.87 39.10
CA ILE A 168 21.42 32.34 38.97
C ILE A 168 20.71 32.89 40.19
#